data_AF-A0A535LNH8-F1
#
_entry.id   AF-A0A535LNH8-F1
#
_cell.length_a   1.000
_cell.length_b   1.000
_cell.length_c   1.000
_cell.angle_alpha   90.00
_cell.angle_beta   90.00
_cell.angle_gamma   90.00
#
_symmetry.space_group_name_H-M   'P 1'
#
loop_
_entity.id
_entity.type
_entity.pdbx_description
1 polymer ?
#
loop_
_entity_poly.entity_id
_entity_poly.type
_entity_poly.pdbx_seq_one_letter_code
_entity_poly.pdbx_strand_id
1 'polypeptide(L)' 'MAITLINPPALARPSGFSHGILVTGGRLLFLSGQTASDAEGQIVAPGDL' A
#
# COMPACT_ATOMS: atom_id res chain seq x y z
N MET A 1 23.02 0.20 -1.49
CA MET A 1 21.60 0.57 -1.70
C MET A 1 20.75 -0.52 -1.07
N ALA A 2 19.81 -0.16 -0.19
CA ALA A 2 18.89 -1.12 0.40
C ALA A 2 17.47 -0.91 -0.12
N ILE A 3 16.72 -2.00 -0.24
CA ILE A 3 15.31 -2.03 -0.63
C ILE A 3 14.54 -2.52 0.59
N THR A 4 13.49 -1.80 0.99
CA THR A 4 12.62 -2.18 2.11
C THR A 4 11.18 -2.26 1.62
N LEU A 5 10.53 -3.40 1.85
CA LEU A 5 9.11 -3.58 1.58
C LEU A 5 8.31 -3.01 2.77
N ILE A 6 7.31 -2.19 2.48
CA ILE A 6 6.46 -1.55 3.47
C ILE A 6 5.03 -2.05 3.28
N ASN A 7 4.52 -2.78 4.27
CA ASN A 7 3.15 -3.32 4.29
C ASN A 7 2.52 -3.01 5.66
N PRO A 8 1.89 -1.82 5.83
CA PRO A 8 1.26 -1.44 7.08
C PRO A 8 0.09 -2.39 7.41
N PRO A 9 -0.08 -2.81 8.68
CA PRO A 9 -1.18 -3.69 9.07
C PRO A 9 -2.55 -3.00 9.00
N ALA A 10 -2.59 -1.68 8.89
CA ALA A 10 -3.81 -0.90 8.73
C ALA A 10 -4.35 -0.86 7.28
N LEU A 11 -3.66 -1.48 6.33
CA LEU A 11 -4.10 -1.60 4.94
C LEU A 11 -4.45 -3.05 4.62
N ALA A 12 -5.34 -3.23 3.63
CA ALA A 12 -5.70 -4.53 3.10
C ALA A 12 -4.48 -5.39 2.78
N ARG A 13 -4.55 -6.69 3.06
CA ARG A 13 -3.44 -7.62 2.79
C ARG A 13 -3.08 -7.56 1.29
N PRO A 14 -1.83 -7.22 0.90
CA PRO A 14 -1.46 -7.16 -0.49
C PRO A 14 -1.36 -8.58 -1.08
N SER A 15 -1.67 -8.73 -2.38
CA SER A 15 -1.63 -10.00 -3.12
C SER A 15 -0.82 -9.84 -4.40
N GLY A 16 0.40 -10.38 -4.42
CA GLY A 16 1.33 -10.25 -5.56
C GLY A 16 2.05 -8.90 -5.65
N PHE A 17 1.93 -8.02 -4.64
CA PHE A 17 2.61 -6.72 -4.58
C PHE A 17 2.98 -6.34 -3.13
N SER A 18 3.60 -5.16 -2.93
CA SER A 18 3.75 -4.51 -1.62
C SER A 18 3.17 -3.10 -1.67
N HIS A 19 2.58 -2.62 -0.57
CA HIS A 19 2.00 -1.27 -0.51
C HIS A 19 3.02 -0.19 -0.80
N GLY A 20 4.25 -0.37 -0.31
CA GLY A 20 5.37 0.50 -0.64
C GLY A 20 6.70 -0.23 -0.81
N ILE A 21 7.57 0.35 -1.63
CA ILE A 21 8.99 -0.03 -1.74
C ILE A 21 9.84 1.21 -1.47
N LEU A 22 10.60 1.20 -0.38
CA LEU A 22 11.55 2.26 -0.02
C LEU A 22 12.95 1.90 -0.51
N VAL A 23 13.55 2.78 -1.30
CA VAL A 23 14.95 2.64 -1.78
C VAL A 23 15.84 3.65 -1.05
N THR A 24 16.92 3.18 -0.42
CA THR A 24 17.89 4.01 0.30
C THR A 24 19.14 4.30 -0.56
N GLY A 25 19.42 5.59 -0.74
CA GLY A 25 20.34 6.13 -1.76
C GLY A 25 19.75 7.28 -2.59
N GLY A 26 18.82 8.02 -1.98
CA GLY A 26 17.87 8.94 -2.66
C GLY A 26 16.53 9.00 -1.92
N ARG A 27 16.28 8.06 -0.99
CA ARG A 27 15.11 7.97 -0.10
C ARG A 27 13.81 8.20 -0.85
N LEU A 28 13.55 7.31 -1.80
CA LEU A 28 12.36 7.33 -2.64
C LEU A 28 11.43 6.19 -2.24
N LEU A 29 10.15 6.50 -2.04
CA LEU A 29 9.09 5.52 -1.79
C LEU A 29 8.23 5.39 -3.05
N PHE A 30 8.22 4.20 -3.63
CA PHE A 30 7.25 3.83 -4.66
C PHE A 30 5.99 3.33 -3.95
N LEU A 31 4.87 4.01 -4.16
CA LEU A 31 3.57 3.68 -3.55
C LEU A 31 2.70 2.97 -4.59
N SER A 32 2.15 1.82 -4.21
CA SER A 32 1.15 1.11 -5.01
C SER A 32 -0.19 1.85 -4.98
N GLY A 33 -1.01 1.66 -6.03
CA GLY A 33 -2.34 2.28 -6.10
C GLY A 33 -3.17 2.00 -4.84
N GLN A 34 -3.82 3.04 -4.32
CA GLN A 34 -4.72 2.93 -3.18
C GLN A 34 -6.16 3.09 -3.66
N THR A 35 -7.05 2.34 -3.04
CA THR A 35 -8.49 2.36 -3.28
C THR A 35 -9.24 2.73 -2.00
N ALA A 36 -10.52 3.08 -2.12
CA ALA A 36 -11.39 3.37 -0.97
C ALA A 36 -11.81 2.08 -0.21
N SER A 37 -10.83 1.25 0.15
CA SER A 37 -11.02 0.00 0.87
C SER A 37 -10.46 0.07 2.30
N ASP A 38 -11.10 -0.62 3.24
CA ASP A 38 -10.63 -0.79 4.62
C ASP A 38 -9.46 -1.80 4.74
N ALA A 39 -9.05 -2.11 5.98
CA ALA A 39 -7.97 -3.06 6.27
C ALA A 39 -8.33 -4.52 5.95
N GLU A 40 -9.62 -4.81 5.82
CA GLU A 40 -10.18 -6.09 5.44
C GLU A 40 -10.34 -6.21 3.92
N GLY A 41 -10.14 -5.11 3.17
CA GLY A 41 -10.26 -5.05 1.71
C GLY A 41 -11.69 -4.78 1.21
N GLN A 42 -12.59 -4.30 2.07
CA GLN A 42 -13.98 -4.00 1.75
C GLN A 42 -14.13 -2.51 1.39
N ILE A 43 -15.07 -2.20 0.49
CA ILE A 43 -15.37 -0.82 0.09
C ILE A 43 -15.99 -0.07 1.27
N VAL A 44 -15.40 1.08 1.63
CA VAL A 44 -15.83 1.86 2.80
C VAL A 44 -17.19 2.55 2.60
N ALA A 45 -17.48 3.05 1.39
CA ALA A 45 -18.74 3.74 1.07
C ALA A 45 -19.27 3.34 -0.33
N PRO A 46 -19.95 2.19 -0.46
CA PRO A 46 -20.44 1.73 -1.76
C PRO A 46 -21.46 2.69 -2.37
N GLY A 47 -21.18 3.16 -3.59
CA GLY A 47 -22.09 4.03 -4.36
C GLY A 47 -21.94 5.53 -4.10
N ASP A 48 -21.00 5.92 -3.24
CA ASP A 48 -20.64 7.33 -2.98
C ASP A 48 -19.33 7.66 -3.70
N LEU A 49 -19.30 8.75 -4.49
CA LEU A 49 -18.16 9.18 -5.32
C LEU A 49 -17.55 10.48 -4.83
#